data_AF-A0A7G1IQP1-F1
#
_entry.id   AF-A0A7G1IQP1-F1
#
_cell.length_a   1.000
_cell.length_b   1.000
_cell.length_c   1.000
_cell.angle_alpha   90.00
_cell.angle_beta   90.00
_cell.angle_gamma   90.00
#
_symmetry.space_group_name_H-M   'P 1'
#
loop_
_entity.id
_entity.type
_entity.pdbx_description
1 polymer ?
#
loop_
_entity_poly.entity_id
_entity_poly.type
_entity_poly.pdbx_seq_one_letter_code
_entity_poly.pdbx_strand_id
1 'polypeptide(L)'
;MKNPDLAQLAPGFNLLNISKAWQYSTGNGVAVAVIDTGVTPNPRLPVVPGGDYIMGEDGLSDCDAHGTVVSSIIAAAPQGISPMPRPMPATPAFPRRRDRRRSSPHRRRRWRSRLPRFRPHRRHR
;
A
#
# COMPACT_ATOMS: atom_id res chain seq x y z
N MET A 1 28.03 22.62 -16.59
CA MET A 1 26.89 22.04 -15.85
C MET A 1 26.61 22.94 -14.64
N LYS A 2 25.35 23.28 -14.36
CA LYS A 2 25.02 24.00 -13.11
C LYS A 2 25.31 23.05 -11.93
N ASN A 3 25.89 23.57 -10.85
CA ASN A 3 26.10 22.79 -9.64
C ASN A 3 24.74 22.30 -9.11
N PRO A 4 24.59 21.04 -8.68
CA PRO A 4 23.33 20.56 -8.14
C PRO A 4 22.98 21.34 -6.87
N ASP A 5 21.76 21.89 -6.84
CA ASP A 5 21.19 22.53 -5.67
C ASP A 5 20.53 21.46 -4.80
N LEU A 6 21.20 21.09 -3.71
CA LEU A 6 20.73 20.07 -2.77
C LEU A 6 19.51 20.53 -1.95
N ALA A 7 19.14 21.81 -2.02
CA ALA A 7 17.90 22.31 -1.42
C ALA A 7 16.67 22.00 -2.28
N GLN A 8 16.85 21.66 -3.56
CA GLN A 8 15.75 21.30 -4.46
C GLN A 8 15.39 19.82 -4.35
N LEU A 9 14.10 19.52 -4.54
CA LEU A 9 13.65 18.14 -4.64
C LEU A 9 14.29 17.47 -5.86
N ALA A 10 14.71 16.22 -5.70
CA ALA A 10 15.25 15.43 -6.79
C ALA A 10 14.22 15.35 -7.95
N PRO A 11 14.64 15.45 -9.23
CA PRO A 11 13.71 15.43 -10.36
C PRO A 11 12.76 14.23 -10.37
N GLY A 12 13.24 13.04 -9.96
CA GLY A 12 12.42 11.83 -9.83
C GLY A 12 11.29 11.95 -8.80
N PHE A 13 11.51 12.71 -7.72
CA PHE A 13 10.50 12.94 -6.69
C PHE A 13 9.31 13.74 -7.25
N ASN A 14 9.59 14.73 -8.10
CA ASN A 14 8.55 15.52 -8.78
C ASN A 14 7.89 14.73 -9.91
N LEU A 15 8.67 14.05 -10.74
CA LEU A 15 8.17 13.26 -11.88
C LEU A 15 7.16 12.20 -11.44
N LEU A 16 7.43 11.52 -10.32
CA LEU A 16 6.55 10.48 -9.76
C LEU A 16 5.50 11.03 -8.80
N ASN A 17 5.49 12.34 -8.55
CA ASN A 17 4.57 13.01 -7.64
C ASN A 17 4.51 12.35 -6.23
N ILE A 18 5.69 12.09 -5.66
CA ILE A 18 5.83 11.32 -4.42
C ILE A 18 5.11 11.97 -3.24
N SER A 19 5.14 13.31 -3.12
CA SER A 19 4.37 14.02 -2.08
C SER A 19 2.87 13.71 -2.12
N LYS A 20 2.29 13.55 -3.32
CA LYS A 20 0.88 13.17 -3.46
C LYS A 20 0.67 11.69 -3.16
N ALA A 21 1.59 10.82 -3.56
CA ALA A 21 1.53 9.39 -3.26
C ALA A 21 1.52 9.13 -1.74
N TRP A 22 2.32 9.88 -0.98
CA TRP A 22 2.36 9.78 0.48
C TRP A 22 1.05 10.16 1.19
N GLN A 23 0.10 10.82 0.52
CA GLN A 23 -1.25 11.03 1.06
C GLN A 23 -2.08 9.73 1.09
N TYR A 24 -1.64 8.67 0.42
CA TYR A 24 -2.30 7.37 0.37
C TYR A 24 -1.53 6.28 1.11
N SER A 25 -0.20 6.28 1.05
CA SER A 25 0.66 5.33 1.78
C SER A 25 2.08 5.84 1.88
N THR A 26 2.74 5.56 3.01
CA THR A 26 4.18 5.81 3.23
C THR A 26 4.99 4.51 3.23
N GLY A 27 4.38 3.36 2.98
CA GLY A 27 5.05 2.05 3.07
C GLY A 27 5.24 1.53 4.50
N ASN A 28 4.63 2.15 5.51
CA ASN A 28 4.76 1.72 6.91
C ASN A 28 4.35 0.25 7.09
N GLY A 29 5.21 -0.54 7.75
CA GLY A 29 4.99 -1.97 7.99
C GLY A 29 5.33 -2.88 6.79
N VAL A 30 5.81 -2.34 5.68
CA VAL A 30 6.29 -3.13 4.54
C VAL A 30 7.80 -3.31 4.64
N ALA A 31 8.26 -4.55 4.73
CA ALA A 31 9.68 -4.88 4.66
C ALA A 31 10.13 -4.93 3.20
N VAL A 32 11.29 -4.34 2.90
CA VAL A 32 11.94 -4.39 1.58
C VAL A 32 13.34 -4.95 1.76
N ALA A 33 13.64 -6.07 1.09
CA ALA A 33 14.99 -6.60 1.01
C ALA A 33 15.74 -5.93 -0.15
N VAL A 34 16.98 -5.51 0.10
CA VAL A 34 17.85 -4.91 -0.91
C VAL A 34 18.98 -5.90 -1.19
N ILE A 35 19.04 -6.38 -2.43
CA ILE A 35 20.10 -7.28 -2.91
C ILE A 35 21.04 -6.42 -3.75
N ASP A 36 22.11 -5.93 -3.13
CA ASP A 36 23.03 -4.96 -3.71
C ASP A 36 24.42 -5.11 -3.06
N THR A 37 25.32 -4.13 -3.19
CA THR A 37 26.70 -4.14 -2.65
C THR A 37 26.81 -4.03 -1.13
N GLY A 38 25.70 -4.20 -0.41
CA GLY A 38 25.56 -3.91 1.02
C GLY A 38 25.05 -2.50 1.28
N VAL A 39 24.83 -2.16 2.56
CA VAL A 39 24.25 -0.86 2.95
C VAL A 39 24.93 -0.32 4.18
N THR A 40 25.51 0.88 4.09
CA THR A 40 26.03 1.58 5.27
C THR A 40 24.91 2.31 6.01
N PRO A 41 24.55 1.92 7.26
CA PRO A 41 23.48 2.56 8.00
C PRO A 41 23.83 4.01 8.36
N ASN A 42 22.82 4.87 8.44
CA ASN A 42 22.97 6.25 8.93
C ASN A 42 21.67 6.73 9.61
N PRO A 43 21.66 7.89 10.30
CA PRO A 43 20.48 8.36 11.04
C PRO A 43 19.20 8.51 10.20
N ARG A 44 19.32 8.68 8.88
CA ARG A 44 18.18 8.74 7.94
C ARG A 44 17.86 7.39 7.32
N LEU A 45 18.77 6.43 7.37
CA LEU A 45 18.62 5.11 6.78
C LEU A 45 18.94 4.03 7.84
N PRO A 46 18.05 3.84 8.83
CA PRO A 46 18.13 2.68 9.71
C PRO A 46 17.79 1.42 8.92
N VAL A 47 18.63 0.39 9.04
CA VAL A 47 18.46 -0.90 8.35
C VAL A 47 18.70 -2.04 9.34
N VAL A 48 18.18 -3.22 8.99
CA VAL A 48 18.38 -4.46 9.74
C VAL A 48 19.32 -5.35 8.92
N PRO A 49 20.27 -6.07 9.55
CA PRO A 49 21.11 -7.05 8.87
C PRO A 49 20.33 -8.01 7.95
N GLY A 50 20.84 -8.20 6.74
CA GLY A 50 20.29 -9.10 5.73
C GLY A 50 21.21 -10.26 5.33
N GLY A 51 22.47 -10.20 5.76
CA GLY A 51 23.54 -11.11 5.36
C GLY A 51 24.33 -10.61 4.16
N ASP A 52 25.56 -11.07 4.04
CA ASP A 52 26.45 -10.84 2.90
C ASP A 52 26.85 -12.18 2.26
N TYR A 53 26.67 -12.27 0.95
CA TYR A 53 26.92 -13.48 0.15
C TYR A 53 28.29 -13.48 -0.52
N ILE A 54 29.11 -12.44 -0.31
CA ILE A 54 30.47 -12.32 -0.83
C ILE A 54 31.49 -12.63 0.26
N MET A 55 31.45 -11.92 1.39
CA MET A 55 32.42 -12.07 2.49
C MET A 55 31.85 -12.85 3.69
N GLY A 56 30.56 -13.16 3.69
CA GLY A 56 29.91 -13.92 4.77
C GLY A 56 29.57 -13.10 6.02
N GLU A 57 29.50 -11.77 5.87
CA GLU A 57 29.15 -10.83 6.95
C GLU A 57 27.63 -10.57 7.04
N ASP A 58 27.24 -9.44 7.62
CA ASP A 58 25.85 -9.07 7.94
C ASP A 58 25.15 -8.20 6.88
N GLY A 59 25.89 -7.77 5.85
CA GLY A 59 25.43 -6.92 4.75
C GLY A 59 25.39 -5.43 5.07
N LEU A 60 25.93 -5.00 6.22
CA LEU A 60 25.92 -3.60 6.68
C LEU A 60 27.18 -2.79 6.29
N SER A 61 28.00 -3.35 5.42
CA SER A 61 29.16 -2.69 4.81
C SER A 61 28.93 -2.50 3.32
N ASP A 62 29.20 -1.30 2.81
CA ASP A 62 29.07 -0.98 1.38
C ASP A 62 30.34 -0.28 0.90
N CYS A 63 31.17 -1.01 0.15
CA CYS A 63 32.43 -0.49 -0.39
C CYS A 63 32.26 0.27 -1.72
N ASP A 64 31.12 0.10 -2.38
CA ASP A 64 30.82 0.68 -3.69
C ASP A 64 29.90 1.92 -3.60
N ALA A 65 29.34 2.17 -2.42
CA ALA A 65 28.30 3.17 -2.13
C ALA A 65 26.97 2.97 -2.88
N HIS A 66 26.90 1.99 -3.80
CA HIS A 66 25.75 1.76 -4.67
C HIS A 66 24.53 1.30 -3.88
N GLY A 67 24.66 0.25 -3.07
CA GLY A 67 23.56 -0.28 -2.27
C GLY A 67 23.03 0.72 -1.22
N THR A 68 23.91 1.57 -0.68
CA THR A 68 23.51 2.67 0.22
C THR A 68 22.70 3.73 -0.52
N VAL A 69 23.07 4.09 -1.74
CA VAL A 69 22.32 5.04 -2.57
C VAL A 69 20.95 4.46 -2.97
N VAL A 70 20.91 3.22 -3.43
CA VAL A 70 19.66 2.52 -3.79
C VAL A 70 18.72 2.45 -2.59
N SER A 71 19.23 2.01 -1.43
CA SER A 71 18.46 1.94 -0.18
C SER A 71 17.95 3.32 0.27
N SER A 72 18.75 4.37 0.05
CA SER A 72 18.35 5.74 0.36
C SER A 72 17.20 6.23 -0.50
N ILE A 73 17.15 5.85 -1.78
CA ILE A 73 16.02 6.17 -2.67
C ILE A 73 14.74 5.47 -2.20
N ILE A 74 14.86 4.23 -1.71
CA ILE A 74 13.73 3.42 -1.27
C ILE A 74 13.14 3.92 0.05
N ALA A 75 13.98 4.15 1.06
CA ALA A 75 13.51 4.25 2.44
C ALA A 75 14.19 5.32 3.31
N ALA A 76 15.10 6.16 2.79
CA ALA A 76 15.69 7.18 3.64
C ALA A 76 14.64 8.18 4.13
N ALA A 77 14.74 8.54 5.42
CA ALA A 77 13.94 9.58 6.02
C ALA A 77 14.11 10.90 5.24
N PRO A 78 13.04 11.68 5.03
CA PRO A 78 13.08 12.96 4.33
C PRO A 78 14.02 13.96 5.02
N GLN A 79 14.61 14.86 4.24
CA GLN A 79 15.39 16.01 4.72
C GLN A 79 14.93 17.26 3.96
N GLY A 80 14.76 18.38 4.67
CA GLY A 80 14.41 19.67 4.06
C GLY A 80 12.91 19.88 3.79
N ILE A 81 12.61 20.47 2.62
CA ILE A 81 11.39 21.24 2.33
C ILE A 81 10.09 20.42 2.32
N SER A 82 10.15 19.10 2.10
CA SER A 82 8.96 18.24 2.14
C SER A 82 9.10 17.19 3.25
N PRO A 83 8.52 17.42 4.44
CA PRO A 83 8.45 16.38 5.44
C PRO A 83 7.51 15.27 4.95
N MET A 84 7.95 14.02 5.08
CA MET A 84 7.07 12.87 4.89
C MET A 84 5.89 13.01 5.87
N PRO A 85 4.64 12.85 5.42
CA PRO A 85 3.49 12.83 6.29
C PRO A 85 3.67 11.79 7.41
N ARG A 86 3.03 12.02 8.56
CA ARG A 86 3.04 11.04 9.65
C ARG A 86 2.63 9.67 9.09
N PRO A 87 3.34 8.58 9.48
CA PRO A 87 2.98 7.24 9.06
C PRO A 87 1.48 7.01 9.27
N MET A 88 0.80 6.50 8.24
CA MET A 88 -0.60 6.13 8.42
C MET A 88 -0.68 5.06 9.52
N PRO A 89 -1.64 5.17 10.45
CA PRO A 89 -1.88 4.10 11.41
C PRO A 89 -2.20 2.83 10.64
N ALA A 90 -1.69 1.69 11.12
CA ALA A 90 -1.93 0.38 10.50
C ALA A 90 -3.43 0.04 10.36
N THR A 91 -4.27 0.69 11.18
CA THR A 91 -5.74 0.60 11.09
C THR A 91 -6.31 1.85 10.40
N PRO A 92 -7.11 1.70 9.32
CA PRO A 92 -7.79 2.82 8.69
C PRO A 92 -8.70 3.56 9.68
N ALA A 93 -8.68 4.90 9.64
CA ALA A 93 -9.50 5.75 10.51
C ALA A 93 -11.01 5.52 10.34
N PHE A 94 -11.44 4.94 9.21
CA PHE A 94 -12.84 4.60 8.97
C PHE A 94 -13.01 3.10 8.68
N PRO A 95 -13.93 2.40 9.38
CA PRO A 95 -14.23 1.02 9.07
C PRO A 95 -14.78 0.92 7.65
N ARG A 96 -14.38 -0.14 6.92
CA ARG A 96 -14.96 -0.44 5.60
C ARG A 96 -16.48 -0.44 5.74
N ARG A 97 -17.17 0.42 4.97
CA ARG A 97 -18.64 0.41 4.91
C ARG A 97 -19.08 -1.02 4.61
N ARG A 98 -19.65 -1.69 5.60
CA ARG A 98 -20.32 -2.98 5.40
C ARG A 98 -21.47 -2.69 4.46
N ASP A 99 -21.36 -3.15 3.21
CA ASP A 99 -22.41 -2.96 2.23
C ASP A 99 -23.71 -3.57 2.80
N ARG A 100 -24.69 -2.72 3.11
CA ARG A 100 -25.99 -3.13 3.68
C ARG A 100 -26.81 -3.99 2.73
N ARG A 101 -26.33 -4.26 1.50
CA ARG A 101 -27.01 -5.11 0.52
C ARG A 101 -27.08 -6.60 0.89
N ARG A 102 -26.38 -7.07 1.93
CA ARG A 102 -26.38 -8.50 2.32
C ARG A 102 -27.13 -8.82 3.62
N SER A 103 -28.13 -8.04 3.99
CA SER A 103 -28.99 -8.36 5.15
C SER A 103 -30.42 -7.85 4.96
N SER A 104 -31.21 -8.55 4.15
CA SER A 104 -32.68 -8.52 4.25
C SER A 104 -33.24 -9.90 3.95
N PRO A 105 -33.67 -10.67 4.97
CA PRO A 105 -34.30 -11.98 4.79
C PRO A 105 -35.73 -11.92 4.21
N HIS A 106 -36.30 -10.73 3.96
CA HIS A 106 -37.74 -10.57 3.74
C HIS A 106 -38.25 -10.45 2.30
N ARG A 107 -37.44 -10.75 1.28
CA ARG A 107 -37.91 -10.71 -0.13
C ARG A 107 -37.91 -12.07 -0.85
N ARG A 108 -38.42 -13.10 -0.17
CA ARG A 108 -38.81 -14.36 -0.83
C ARG A 108 -40.19 -14.79 -0.34
N ARG A 109 -41.27 -14.21 -0.89
CA ARG A 109 -42.66 -14.73 -0.85
C ARG A 109 -43.60 -13.77 -1.58
N ARG A 110 -43.45 -13.62 -2.91
CA ARG A 110 -44.50 -12.98 -3.73
C ARG A 110 -44.47 -13.39 -5.20
N TRP A 111 -44.27 -14.67 -5.47
CA TRP A 111 -44.43 -15.23 -6.82
C TRP A 111 -44.95 -16.67 -6.72
N ARG A 112 -46.25 -16.83 -6.47
CA ARG A 112 -47.08 -17.98 -6.87
C ARG A 112 -48.53 -17.65 -6.51
N SER A 113 -49.43 -18.17 -7.35
CA SER A 113 -50.91 -18.13 -7.29
C SER A 113 -51.63 -16.81 -7.64
N ARG A 114 -51.63 -16.48 -8.94
CA ARG A 114 -52.85 -16.01 -9.62
C ARG A 114 -53.13 -16.97 -10.78
N LEU A 115 -53.89 -18.03 -10.51
CA LEU A 115 -54.59 -18.81 -11.52
C LEU A 115 -56.08 -18.79 -11.16
N PRO A 116 -56.98 -18.47 -12.09
CA PRO A 116 -58.41 -18.45 -11.82
C PRO A 116 -58.93 -19.89 -11.61
N ARG A 117 -59.77 -20.07 -10.59
CA ARG A 117 -60.45 -21.34 -10.29
C ARG A 117 -61.55 -21.59 -11.33
N PHE A 118 -61.42 -22.63 -12.14
CA PHE A 118 -62.51 -23.17 -12.94
C PHE A 118 -63.48 -23.95 -12.03
N ARG A 119 -64.78 -23.62 -12.10
CA ARG A 119 -65.88 -24.38 -11.47
C ARG A 119 -66.40 -25.42 -12.47
N PRO A 120 -66.55 -26.71 -12.09
CA PRO A 120 -67.20 -27.68 -12.95
C PRO A 120 -68.73 -27.56 -12.83
N HIS A 121 -69.40 -27.46 -13.97
CA HIS A 121 -70.87 -27.56 -14.06
C HIS A 121 -71.29 -29.03 -13.88
N ARG A 122 -72.18 -29.29 -12.92
CA ARG A 122 -72.93 -30.55 -12.81
C ARG A 122 -73.71 -30.81 -14.10
N ARG A 123 -73.51 -31.97 -14.73
CA ARG A 123 -74.46 -32.52 -15.72
C ARG A 123 -75.36 -33.53 -15.03
N HIS A 124 -76.67 -33.31 -15.15
CA HIS A 124 -77.70 -34.31 -14.92
C HIS A 124 -77.70 -35.31 -16.08
N ARG A 125 -77.50 -36.60 -15.77
CA ARG A 125 -78.37 -37.74 -16.10
C ARG A 125 -77.69 -39.03 -15.65
#